data_AF-A0A2W5YZ16-F1
#
_entry.id   AF-A0A2W5YZ16-F1
#
_cell.length_a   1.000
_cell.length_b   1.000
_cell.length_c   1.000
_cell.angle_alpha   90.00
_cell.angle_beta   90.00
_cell.angle_gamma   90.00
#
_symmetry.space_group_name_H-M   'P 1'
#
loop_
_entity.id
_entity.type
_entity.pdbx_description
1 polymer ?
#
loop_
_entity_poly.entity_id
_entity_poly.type
_entity_poly.pdbx_seq_one_letter_code
_entity_poly.pdbx_strand_id
1 'polypeptide(L)'
;MTPVKIWLGYPYPLGATWLRNGVNFAVFSEHATSIDLCLFDSLDARQENIRIPMTEQTDLVWHVFLPDARPGQLYGYRVSGPYAPERGMRFNSSKLLLDPYAKAIAGRVQWADEMYGYVVGGEAEDLARDFRDDAWGMPKSIVIDNSFDWSGDKKLTTPLAESAIYELHVKGFTKLCPHLPENLRGTYAGLGSEWTIDYLQKLGVTAVELLPVHAYVNDKALTDRGLSNYWGYNSIGFFAPEAAYSSSGDLGQQVNEFKTMVR
;
A
#
# COMPACT_ATOMS: atom_id res chain seq x y z
N MET A 1 26.72 5.37 -12.31
CA MET A 1 25.41 5.76 -11.75
C MET A 1 24.85 6.85 -12.64
N THR A 2 23.67 6.64 -13.20
CA THR A 2 22.99 7.69 -13.96
C THR A 2 22.66 8.82 -12.98
N PRO A 3 23.08 10.08 -13.22
CA PRO A 3 22.77 11.17 -12.31
C PRO A 3 21.26 11.37 -12.25
N VAL A 4 20.69 11.27 -11.05
CA VAL A 4 19.27 11.54 -10.81
C VAL A 4 19.09 13.03 -10.64
N LYS A 5 18.23 13.63 -11.45
CA LYS A 5 17.88 15.04 -11.31
C LYS A 5 16.92 15.18 -10.13
N ILE A 6 17.23 16.11 -9.21
CA ILE A 6 16.48 16.32 -7.97
C ILE A 6 16.16 17.81 -7.84
N TRP A 7 14.89 18.13 -7.55
CA TRP A 7 14.41 19.48 -7.22
C TRP A 7 13.77 19.50 -5.82
N LEU A 8 13.53 20.70 -5.30
CA LEU A 8 13.03 20.91 -3.93
C LEU A 8 11.71 20.19 -3.63
N GLY A 9 10.78 20.22 -4.58
CA GLY A 9 9.42 19.70 -4.38
C GLY A 9 8.59 20.53 -3.42
N TYR A 10 7.52 19.92 -2.90
CA TYR A 10 6.50 20.55 -2.09
C TYR A 10 6.12 19.67 -0.91
N PRO A 11 5.83 20.25 0.28
CA PRO A 11 5.40 19.48 1.45
C PRO A 11 3.98 18.88 1.32
N TYR A 12 3.19 19.34 0.35
CA TYR A 12 1.83 18.86 0.15
C TYR A 12 1.51 18.61 -1.33
N PRO A 13 0.61 17.65 -1.63
CA PRO A 13 0.00 16.71 -0.69
C PRO A 13 0.99 15.63 -0.21
N LEU A 14 0.67 14.97 0.90
CA LEU A 14 1.47 13.87 1.44
C LEU A 14 1.40 12.62 0.56
N GLY A 15 2.51 11.87 0.53
CA GLY A 15 2.76 10.72 -0.32
C GLY A 15 3.42 11.07 -1.65
N ALA A 16 3.60 10.06 -2.50
CA ALA A 16 4.05 10.26 -3.88
C ALA A 16 2.91 10.72 -4.80
N THR A 17 3.09 11.89 -5.41
CA THR A 17 2.13 12.52 -6.33
C THR A 17 2.76 12.75 -7.69
N TRP A 18 2.21 12.10 -8.72
CA TRP A 18 2.61 12.37 -10.10
C TRP A 18 2.04 13.72 -10.55
N LEU A 19 2.94 14.69 -10.77
CA LEU A 19 2.66 15.94 -11.47
C LEU A 19 3.14 15.70 -12.91
N ARG A 20 2.42 16.10 -13.96
CA ARG A 20 2.70 15.67 -15.36
C ARG A 20 4.17 15.75 -15.84
N ASN A 21 5.02 16.52 -15.16
CA ASN A 21 6.45 16.71 -15.36
C ASN A 21 7.38 15.99 -14.35
N GLY A 22 6.90 15.09 -13.49
CA GLY A 22 7.70 14.36 -12.49
C GLY A 22 6.89 13.86 -11.29
N VAL A 23 7.56 13.39 -10.24
CA VAL A 23 6.88 12.91 -9.03
C VAL A 23 7.36 13.73 -7.84
N ASN A 24 6.41 14.28 -7.09
CA ASN A 24 6.65 14.88 -5.78
C ASN A 24 6.48 13.82 -4.70
N PHE A 25 7.48 13.64 -3.85
CA PHE A 25 7.42 12.79 -2.67
C PHE A 25 7.38 13.68 -1.44
N ALA A 26 6.43 13.42 -0.52
CA ALA A 26 6.32 14.15 0.73
C ALA A 26 5.92 13.21 1.87
N VAL A 27 6.69 13.17 2.95
CA VAL A 27 6.44 12.28 4.09
C VAL A 27 6.64 13.02 5.41
N PHE A 28 5.68 12.87 6.32
CA PHE A 28 5.74 13.47 7.64
C PHE A 28 6.68 12.67 8.56
N SER A 29 7.58 13.38 9.25
CA SER A 29 8.27 12.82 10.42
C SER A 29 8.80 13.94 11.32
N GLU A 30 8.30 13.99 12.55
CA GLU A 30 8.72 14.97 13.57
C GLU A 30 10.11 14.66 14.14
N HIS A 31 10.45 13.39 14.32
CA HIS A 31 11.64 12.96 15.08
C HIS A 31 12.76 12.36 14.22
N ALA A 32 12.56 12.24 12.90
CA ALA A 32 13.62 11.77 12.02
C ALA A 32 14.79 12.76 11.99
N THR A 33 16.02 12.23 12.00
CA THR A 33 17.24 13.01 11.77
C THR A 33 17.64 13.03 10.30
N SER A 34 17.21 12.03 9.53
CA SER A 34 17.32 12.00 8.07
C SER A 34 16.30 11.03 7.46
N ILE A 35 15.89 11.30 6.24
CA ILE A 35 15.07 10.41 5.42
C ILE A 35 15.72 10.22 4.06
N ASP A 36 15.87 8.97 3.65
CA ASP A 36 16.29 8.60 2.32
C ASP A 36 15.10 8.02 1.53
N LEU A 37 14.80 8.60 0.38
CA LEU A 37 13.92 8.01 -0.62
C LEU A 37 14.67 6.91 -1.37
N CYS A 38 14.16 5.68 -1.32
CA CYS A 38 14.75 4.50 -1.94
C CYS A 38 13.93 4.11 -3.17
N LEU A 39 14.54 4.08 -4.35
CA LEU A 39 13.89 3.65 -5.60
C LEU A 39 14.30 2.22 -5.94
N PHE A 40 13.41 1.49 -6.63
CA PHE A 40 13.66 0.11 -7.05
C PHE A 40 13.30 -0.05 -8.53
N ASP A 41 14.11 -0.84 -9.25
CA ASP A 41 13.88 -1.16 -10.67
C ASP A 41 12.84 -2.27 -10.85
N SER A 42 12.67 -3.14 -9.86
CA SER A 42 11.71 -4.24 -9.87
C SER A 42 11.27 -4.63 -8.46
N LEU A 43 10.18 -5.38 -8.36
CA LEU A 43 9.66 -5.87 -7.07
C LEU A 43 10.62 -6.88 -6.42
N ASP A 44 11.31 -7.68 -7.23
CA ASP A 44 12.28 -8.69 -6.79
C ASP A 44 13.67 -8.10 -6.45
N ALA A 45 13.84 -6.78 -6.62
CA ALA A 45 15.09 -6.10 -6.29
C ALA A 45 15.37 -6.23 -4.78
N ARG A 46 16.48 -6.90 -4.46
CA ARG A 46 16.91 -7.14 -3.06
C ARG A 46 17.41 -5.89 -2.34
N GLN A 47 17.74 -4.85 -3.09
CA GLN A 47 18.24 -3.56 -2.62
C GLN A 47 17.75 -2.47 -3.56
N GLU A 48 17.66 -1.24 -3.06
CA GLU A 48 17.37 -0.08 -3.89
C GLU A 48 18.47 0.15 -4.94
N ASN A 49 18.07 0.57 -6.15
CA ASN A 49 19.02 0.93 -7.20
C ASN A 49 19.56 2.36 -6.98
N ILE A 50 18.74 3.22 -6.38
CA ILE A 50 19.01 4.63 -6.13
C ILE A 50 18.51 4.96 -4.72
N ARG A 51 19.36 5.63 -3.95
CA ARG A 51 19.02 6.20 -2.64
C ARG A 51 19.22 7.72 -2.70
N ILE A 52 18.16 8.48 -2.38
CA ILE A 52 18.12 9.93 -2.49
C ILE A 52 17.91 10.53 -1.10
N PRO A 53 18.87 11.26 -0.55
CA PRO A 53 18.66 11.98 0.71
C PRO A 53 17.63 13.09 0.49
N MET A 54 16.58 13.11 1.31
CA MET A 54 15.59 14.18 1.31
C MET A 54 16.15 15.31 2.17
N THR A 55 16.57 16.42 1.54
CA THR A 55 17.19 17.56 2.24
C THR A 55 16.19 18.63 2.63
N GLU A 56 15.07 18.71 1.91
CA GLU A 56 14.07 19.74 2.15
C GLU A 56 13.07 19.28 3.20
N GLN A 57 12.82 20.15 4.18
CA GLN A 57 11.87 19.92 5.26
C GLN A 57 11.07 21.20 5.53
N THR A 58 9.75 21.12 5.42
CA THR A 58 8.83 22.22 5.75
C THR A 58 7.76 21.68 6.67
N ASP A 59 7.56 22.30 7.84
CA ASP A 59 6.53 21.90 8.81
C ASP A 59 6.55 20.40 9.16
N LEU A 60 7.74 19.89 9.48
CA LEU A 60 8.00 18.47 9.79
C LEU A 60 7.72 17.49 8.64
N VAL A 61 7.46 17.99 7.43
CA VAL A 61 7.31 17.20 6.22
C VAL A 61 8.58 17.26 5.39
N TRP A 62 9.17 16.09 5.17
CA TRP A 62 10.32 15.91 4.29
C TRP A 62 9.82 15.78 2.87
N HIS A 63 10.41 16.49 1.92
CA HIS A 63 9.97 16.45 0.54
C HIS A 63 11.09 16.51 -0.50
N VAL A 64 10.80 15.97 -1.68
CA VAL A 64 11.70 16.01 -2.84
C VAL A 64 10.89 15.85 -4.13
N PHE A 65 11.34 16.46 -5.23
CA PHE A 65 10.73 16.28 -6.54
C PHE A 65 11.70 15.67 -7.55
N LEU A 66 11.25 14.62 -8.24
CA LEU A 66 12.01 13.90 -9.25
C LEU A 66 11.36 14.11 -10.64
N PRO A 67 11.92 14.94 -11.52
CA PRO A 67 11.36 15.23 -12.85
C PRO A 67 11.32 14.01 -13.78
N ASP A 68 12.17 13.01 -13.55
CA ASP A 68 12.28 11.82 -14.41
C ASP A 68 11.46 10.63 -13.90
N ALA A 69 10.97 10.68 -12.66
CA ALA A 69 10.10 9.64 -12.11
C ALA A 69 8.72 9.65 -12.78
N ARG A 70 8.09 8.46 -12.87
CA ARG A 70 6.80 8.24 -13.55
C ARG A 70 5.91 7.28 -12.73
N PRO A 71 4.60 7.22 -13.00
CA PRO A 71 3.75 6.15 -12.50
C PRO A 71 4.35 4.76 -12.80
N GLY A 72 4.20 3.83 -11.84
CA GLY A 72 4.86 2.53 -11.84
C GLY A 72 6.20 2.51 -11.08
N GLN A 73 6.79 3.67 -10.75
CA GLN A 73 8.01 3.70 -9.94
C GLN A 73 7.78 3.08 -8.57
N LEU A 74 8.57 2.04 -8.26
CA LEU A 74 8.61 1.39 -6.97
C LEU A 74 9.53 2.16 -6.02
N TYR A 75 9.08 2.36 -4.78
CA TYR A 75 9.84 3.09 -3.78
C TYR A 75 9.52 2.66 -2.35
N GLY A 76 10.35 3.14 -1.42
CA GLY A 76 10.14 3.13 0.01
C GLY A 76 11.03 4.17 0.68
N TYR A 77 11.06 4.20 2.00
CA TYR A 77 11.90 5.13 2.78
C TYR A 77 12.82 4.39 3.73
N ARG A 78 14.01 4.93 3.95
CA ARG A 78 14.86 4.60 5.11
C ARG A 78 14.91 5.82 6.00
N VAL A 79 14.62 5.63 7.28
CA VAL A 79 14.45 6.74 8.23
C VAL A 79 15.42 6.56 9.39
N SER A 80 16.31 7.54 9.57
CA SER A 80 17.25 7.58 10.68
C SER A 80 16.72 8.47 11.80
N GLY A 81 17.13 8.18 13.03
CA GLY A 81 16.79 8.94 14.21
C GLY A 81 17.25 8.22 15.49
N PRO A 82 16.84 8.71 16.67
CA PRO A 82 17.19 8.08 17.94
C PRO A 82 16.66 6.64 18.05
N TYR A 83 17.49 5.73 18.54
CA TYR A 83 17.04 4.40 18.95
C TYR A 83 17.17 4.29 20.48
N ALA A 84 16.06 4.54 21.16
CA ALA A 84 15.88 4.40 22.61
C ALA A 84 14.52 3.74 22.88
N PRO A 85 14.42 2.41 22.75
CA PRO A 85 13.16 1.65 22.85
C PRO A 85 12.37 1.90 24.13
N GLU A 86 13.07 2.07 25.26
CA GLU A 86 12.51 2.45 26.57
C GLU A 86 11.75 3.78 26.56
N ARG A 87 12.03 4.64 25.57
CA ARG A 87 11.37 5.94 25.36
C ARG A 87 10.46 5.93 24.13
N GLY A 88 10.19 4.76 23.55
CA GLY A 88 9.41 4.59 22.33
C GLY A 88 10.15 4.96 21.02
N MET A 89 11.39 5.44 21.10
CA MET A 89 12.16 5.86 19.93
C MET A 89 12.78 4.64 19.25
N ARG A 90 12.29 4.26 18.06
CA ARG A 90 12.65 3.00 17.38
C ARG A 90 13.17 3.18 15.95
N PHE A 91 13.82 4.31 15.67
CA PHE A 91 14.36 4.58 14.34
C PHE A 91 15.44 3.57 13.94
N ASN A 92 15.29 2.99 12.75
CA ASN A 92 16.21 2.01 12.22
C ASN A 92 16.28 2.11 10.69
N SER A 93 17.31 2.78 10.18
CA SER A 93 17.50 3.00 8.74
C SER A 93 17.94 1.75 7.98
N SER A 94 18.28 0.66 8.67
CA SER A 94 18.43 -0.66 8.04
C SER A 94 17.09 -1.24 7.57
N LYS A 95 15.96 -0.72 8.04
CA LYS A 95 14.62 -1.21 7.67
C LYS A 95 13.99 -0.30 6.61
N LEU A 96 13.51 -0.91 5.53
CA LEU A 96 12.76 -0.28 4.48
C LEU A 96 11.32 -0.09 4.94
N LEU A 97 10.88 1.16 4.95
CA LEU A 97 9.53 1.53 5.33
C LEU A 97 8.68 1.80 4.09
N LEU A 98 7.43 1.38 4.15
CA LEU A 98 6.40 1.80 3.20
C LEU A 98 6.05 3.27 3.41
N ASP A 99 5.66 3.95 2.34
CA ASP A 99 5.03 5.26 2.44
C ASP A 99 3.64 5.11 3.09
N PRO A 100 3.36 5.72 4.26
CA PRO A 100 2.05 5.63 4.91
C PRO A 100 0.91 6.24 4.07
N TYR A 101 1.25 7.07 3.07
CA TYR A 101 0.33 7.69 2.12
C TYR A 101 0.30 6.99 0.76
N ALA A 102 1.00 5.85 0.59
CA ALA A 102 1.02 5.07 -0.65
C ALA A 102 -0.40 4.75 -1.12
N LYS A 103 -0.69 5.04 -2.40
CA LYS A 103 -1.99 4.74 -3.01
C LYS A 103 -2.04 3.34 -3.63
N ALA A 104 -0.88 2.70 -3.77
CA ALA A 104 -0.74 1.30 -4.15
C ALA A 104 0.52 0.72 -3.48
N ILE A 105 0.44 -0.55 -3.10
CA ILE A 105 1.54 -1.34 -2.53
C ILE A 105 1.62 -2.64 -3.33
N ALA A 106 2.82 -2.96 -3.83
CA ALA A 106 3.11 -4.17 -4.58
C ALA A 106 3.80 -5.23 -3.71
N GLY A 107 3.44 -6.49 -3.93
CA GLY A 107 4.03 -7.63 -3.24
C GLY A 107 3.51 -7.86 -1.82
N ARG A 108 4.23 -8.73 -1.10
CA ARG A 108 3.93 -9.14 0.28
C ARG A 108 5.20 -9.10 1.11
N VAL A 109 5.01 -9.04 2.43
CA VAL A 109 6.09 -9.31 3.37
C VAL A 109 6.52 -10.77 3.22
N GLN A 110 7.78 -10.98 2.86
CA GLN A 110 8.46 -12.28 2.95
C GLN A 110 9.10 -12.36 4.34
N TRP A 111 8.47 -13.13 5.23
CA TRP A 111 8.88 -13.16 6.63
C TRP A 111 10.24 -13.80 6.83
N ALA A 112 11.11 -13.06 7.52
CA ALA A 112 12.39 -13.49 8.08
C ALA A 112 12.68 -12.63 9.33
N ASP A 113 13.65 -13.03 10.15
CA ASP A 113 13.95 -12.32 11.40
C ASP A 113 14.39 -10.88 11.15
N GLU A 114 15.10 -10.61 10.04
CA GLU A 114 15.49 -9.25 9.65
C GLU A 114 14.31 -8.32 9.34
N MET A 115 13.09 -8.82 9.15
CA MET A 115 11.89 -7.97 9.00
C MET A 115 11.51 -7.26 10.31
N TYR A 116 12.13 -7.64 11.43
CA TYR A 116 11.97 -6.98 12.72
C TYR A 116 13.05 -5.91 12.92
N GLY A 117 12.67 -4.80 13.56
CA GLY A 117 13.58 -3.72 13.97
C GLY A 117 14.56 -4.09 15.08
N TYR A 118 14.41 -5.30 15.65
CA TYR A 118 15.15 -5.80 16.80
C TYR A 118 15.60 -7.25 16.60
N VAL A 119 16.55 -7.72 17.42
CA VAL A 119 17.10 -9.07 17.32
C VAL A 119 16.12 -10.10 17.89
N VAL A 120 15.38 -10.76 17.02
CA VAL A 120 14.46 -11.86 17.38
C VAL A 120 15.23 -12.96 18.12
N GLY A 121 14.71 -13.39 19.28
CA GLY A 121 15.30 -14.44 20.10
C GLY A 121 16.56 -14.01 20.89
N GLY A 122 16.96 -12.73 20.84
CA GLY A 122 18.04 -12.19 21.66
C GLY A 122 17.62 -11.98 23.13
N GLU A 123 18.58 -12.03 24.05
CA GLU A 123 18.33 -11.84 25.50
C GLU A 123 17.69 -10.49 25.84
N ALA A 124 18.01 -9.45 25.08
CA ALA A 124 17.49 -8.10 25.26
C ALA A 124 16.18 -7.85 24.48
N GLU A 125 15.60 -8.90 23.88
CA GLU A 125 14.33 -8.85 23.14
C GLU A 125 14.23 -7.63 22.19
N ASP A 126 13.20 -6.80 22.37
CA ASP A 126 12.90 -5.65 21.53
C ASP A 126 13.74 -4.40 21.83
N LEU A 127 14.68 -4.50 22.78
CA LEU A 127 15.62 -3.43 23.14
C LEU A 127 16.88 -3.47 22.27
N ALA A 128 17.23 -4.62 21.70
CA ALA A 128 18.40 -4.78 20.86
C ALA A 128 18.10 -4.47 19.39
N ARG A 129 18.67 -3.39 18.86
CA ARG A 129 18.51 -3.01 17.44
C ARG A 129 19.11 -4.06 16.49
N ASP A 130 18.35 -4.50 15.50
CA ASP A 130 18.85 -5.33 14.40
C ASP A 130 19.22 -4.45 13.20
N PHE A 131 20.44 -4.61 12.70
CA PHE A 131 21.00 -3.82 11.60
C PHE A 131 20.89 -4.50 10.22
N ARG A 132 20.38 -5.73 10.14
CA ARG A 132 20.18 -6.43 8.87
C ARG A 132 19.17 -5.70 8.00
N ASP A 133 19.44 -5.67 6.70
CA ASP A 133 18.53 -5.10 5.71
C ASP A 133 17.35 -6.02 5.42
N ASP A 134 16.16 -5.45 5.25
CA ASP A 134 14.89 -6.14 5.02
C ASP A 134 14.29 -5.87 3.63
N ALA A 135 14.94 -5.03 2.82
CA ALA A 135 14.40 -4.56 1.55
C ALA A 135 14.01 -5.70 0.59
N TRP A 136 14.70 -6.83 0.66
CA TRP A 136 14.42 -8.02 -0.15
C TRP A 136 13.07 -8.68 0.18
N GLY A 137 12.61 -8.58 1.43
CA GLY A 137 11.36 -9.20 1.89
C GLY A 137 10.23 -8.20 2.08
N MET A 138 10.50 -6.90 2.06
CA MET A 138 9.46 -5.88 2.18
C MET A 138 8.70 -5.63 0.86
N PRO A 139 7.37 -5.44 0.89
CA PRO A 139 6.64 -4.91 -0.25
C PRO A 139 7.10 -3.49 -0.58
N LYS A 140 6.74 -2.99 -1.77
CA LYS A 140 7.13 -1.65 -2.24
C LYS A 140 5.92 -0.75 -2.43
N SER A 141 6.03 0.51 -2.04
CA SER A 141 5.06 1.54 -2.42
C SER A 141 5.21 1.83 -3.91
N ILE A 142 4.12 2.23 -4.57
CA ILE A 142 4.09 2.50 -6.01
C ILE A 142 3.57 3.91 -6.27
N VAL A 143 4.27 4.64 -7.12
CA VAL A 143 3.72 5.87 -7.71
C VAL A 143 2.60 5.49 -8.68
N ILE A 144 1.41 6.05 -8.52
CA ILE A 144 0.30 5.82 -9.46
C ILE A 144 -0.08 7.10 -10.21
N ASP A 145 -0.73 6.92 -11.35
CA ASP A 145 -1.57 7.95 -11.93
C ASP A 145 -2.94 7.90 -11.24
N ASN A 146 -3.36 9.01 -10.63
CA ASN A 146 -4.67 9.11 -10.01
C ASN A 146 -5.80 9.38 -11.00
N SER A 147 -5.49 9.73 -12.25
CA SER A 147 -6.49 9.97 -13.28
C SER A 147 -7.37 8.74 -13.49
N PHE A 148 -8.67 8.96 -13.62
CA PHE A 148 -9.66 7.90 -13.87
C PHE A 148 -10.92 8.53 -14.47
N ASP A 149 -11.44 7.95 -15.56
CA ASP A 149 -12.69 8.39 -16.16
C ASP A 149 -13.89 7.73 -15.46
N TRP A 150 -14.56 8.52 -14.62
CA TRP A 150 -15.77 8.09 -13.92
C TRP A 150 -17.01 8.03 -14.82
N SER A 151 -16.91 8.41 -16.10
CA SER A 151 -18.00 8.33 -17.09
C SER A 151 -19.33 8.94 -16.61
N GLY A 152 -19.25 9.97 -15.76
CA GLY A 152 -20.41 10.69 -15.21
C GLY A 152 -21.06 10.07 -13.97
N ASP A 153 -20.43 9.06 -13.34
CA ASP A 153 -20.91 8.44 -12.10
C ASP A 153 -21.19 9.46 -10.99
N LYS A 154 -22.20 9.14 -10.17
CA LYS A 154 -22.68 10.01 -9.09
C LYS A 154 -23.02 9.18 -7.86
N LYS A 155 -22.72 9.75 -6.70
CA LYS A 155 -23.14 9.19 -5.41
C LYS A 155 -24.66 8.99 -5.40
N LEU A 156 -25.11 7.79 -5.04
CA LEU A 156 -26.53 7.44 -4.93
C LEU A 156 -27.25 8.23 -3.83
N THR A 157 -26.53 8.58 -2.75
CA THR A 157 -27.07 9.37 -1.62
C THR A 157 -28.34 8.78 -0.97
N THR A 158 -28.48 7.45 -0.98
CA THR A 158 -29.61 6.76 -0.34
C THR A 158 -29.72 7.14 1.14
N PRO A 159 -30.89 7.61 1.62
CA PRO A 159 -31.09 7.93 3.03
C PRO A 159 -30.83 6.71 3.93
N LEU A 160 -30.25 6.93 5.10
CA LEU A 160 -29.96 5.83 6.03
C LEU A 160 -31.22 5.08 6.47
N ALA A 161 -32.35 5.79 6.63
CA ALA A 161 -33.65 5.19 6.96
C ALA A 161 -34.22 4.29 5.85
N GLU A 162 -33.72 4.44 4.61
CA GLU A 162 -34.12 3.64 3.44
C GLU A 162 -33.04 2.60 3.10
N SER A 163 -31.98 2.48 3.90
CA SER A 163 -30.83 1.65 3.59
C SER A 163 -30.99 0.21 4.08
N ALA A 164 -30.68 -0.74 3.20
CA ALA A 164 -30.44 -2.14 3.53
C ALA A 164 -28.96 -2.46 3.22
N ILE A 165 -28.17 -2.64 4.28
CA ILE A 165 -26.73 -2.89 4.20
C ILE A 165 -26.49 -4.40 4.05
N TYR A 166 -25.64 -4.77 3.10
CA TYR A 166 -25.21 -6.14 2.85
C TYR A 166 -23.70 -6.27 3.04
N GLU A 167 -23.29 -6.83 4.18
CA GLU A 167 -21.88 -7.11 4.46
C GLU A 167 -21.38 -8.28 3.60
N LEU A 168 -20.27 -8.09 2.90
CA LEU A 168 -19.63 -9.16 2.14
C LEU A 168 -18.11 -9.08 2.13
N HIS A 169 -17.51 -10.23 1.85
CA HIS A 169 -16.08 -10.35 1.60
C HIS A 169 -15.82 -10.41 0.08
N VAL A 170 -15.00 -9.49 -0.45
CA VAL A 170 -14.67 -9.39 -1.89
C VAL A 170 -14.31 -10.76 -2.49
N LYS A 171 -13.33 -11.44 -1.89
CA LYS A 171 -12.94 -12.81 -2.29
C LYS A 171 -14.09 -13.82 -2.16
N GLY A 172 -14.62 -14.02 -0.96
CA GLY A 172 -15.61 -15.07 -0.69
C GLY A 172 -16.87 -14.98 -1.54
N PHE A 173 -17.33 -13.76 -1.80
CA PHE A 173 -18.60 -13.50 -2.49
C PHE A 173 -18.65 -14.11 -3.89
N THR A 174 -17.57 -13.99 -4.67
CA THR A 174 -17.53 -14.51 -6.05
C THR A 174 -16.57 -15.68 -6.27
N LYS A 175 -15.79 -16.12 -5.27
CA LYS A 175 -14.72 -17.12 -5.49
C LYS A 175 -15.22 -18.44 -6.10
N LEU A 176 -16.41 -18.88 -5.73
CA LEU A 176 -17.02 -20.13 -6.21
C LEU A 176 -18.16 -19.88 -7.21
N CYS A 177 -18.34 -18.65 -7.71
CA CYS A 177 -19.42 -18.34 -8.65
C CYS A 177 -19.12 -18.92 -10.04
N PRO A 178 -19.90 -19.93 -10.52
CA PRO A 178 -19.62 -20.58 -11.81
C PRO A 178 -19.94 -19.68 -13.01
N HIS A 179 -20.75 -18.63 -12.82
CA HIS A 179 -21.16 -17.70 -13.88
C HIS A 179 -20.08 -16.68 -14.26
N LEU A 180 -19.02 -16.58 -13.46
CA LEU A 180 -17.88 -15.70 -13.76
C LEU A 180 -16.70 -16.49 -14.33
N PRO A 181 -15.92 -15.90 -15.26
CA PRO A 181 -14.61 -16.41 -15.65
C PRO A 181 -13.72 -16.62 -14.42
N GLU A 182 -12.94 -17.69 -14.41
CA GLU A 182 -12.15 -18.10 -13.24
C GLU A 182 -11.17 -17.01 -12.75
N ASN A 183 -10.60 -16.24 -13.67
CA ASN A 183 -9.67 -15.15 -13.37
C ASN A 183 -10.34 -13.91 -12.71
N LEU A 184 -11.67 -13.80 -12.75
CA LEU A 184 -12.42 -12.71 -12.08
C LEU A 184 -13.02 -13.16 -10.74
N ARG A 185 -12.98 -14.45 -10.43
CA ARG A 185 -13.62 -14.98 -9.20
C ARG A 185 -12.83 -14.58 -7.97
N GLY A 186 -13.51 -13.88 -7.06
CA GLY A 186 -12.97 -13.39 -5.80
C GLY A 186 -12.13 -12.12 -5.93
N THR A 187 -12.39 -11.31 -6.96
CA THR A 187 -11.68 -10.05 -7.22
C THR A 187 -12.66 -8.87 -7.28
N TYR A 188 -12.13 -7.65 -7.28
CA TYR A 188 -12.89 -6.42 -7.47
C TYR A 188 -13.66 -6.45 -8.81
N ALA A 189 -13.01 -6.89 -9.90
CA ALA A 189 -13.69 -7.04 -11.19
C ALA A 189 -14.83 -8.07 -11.16
N GLY A 190 -14.69 -9.17 -10.43
CA GLY A 190 -15.78 -10.12 -10.24
C GLY A 190 -16.95 -9.51 -9.45
N LEU A 191 -16.64 -8.71 -8.43
CA LEU A 191 -17.65 -8.01 -7.66
C LEU A 191 -18.37 -6.92 -8.49
N GLY A 192 -17.66 -6.21 -9.35
CA GLY A 192 -18.23 -5.23 -10.28
C GLY A 192 -18.84 -5.81 -11.56
N SER A 193 -18.96 -7.15 -11.67
CA SER A 193 -19.50 -7.78 -12.87
C SER A 193 -21.01 -7.60 -13.03
N GLU A 194 -21.50 -7.66 -14.27
CA GLU A 194 -22.95 -7.59 -14.57
C GLU A 194 -23.76 -8.62 -13.80
N TRP A 195 -23.25 -9.84 -13.67
CA TRP A 195 -23.91 -10.92 -12.92
C TRP A 195 -24.06 -10.57 -11.44
N THR A 196 -23.01 -10.04 -10.81
CA THR A 196 -23.05 -9.63 -9.41
C THR A 196 -24.02 -8.47 -9.20
N ILE A 197 -23.98 -7.47 -10.08
CA ILE A 197 -24.87 -6.30 -10.01
C ILE A 197 -26.33 -6.73 -10.13
N ASP A 198 -26.66 -7.58 -11.12
CA ASP A 198 -28.02 -8.13 -11.31
C ASP A 198 -28.48 -8.93 -10.07
N TYR A 199 -27.60 -9.73 -9.47
CA TYR A 199 -27.90 -10.44 -8.23
C TYR A 199 -28.23 -9.49 -7.07
N LEU A 200 -27.39 -8.49 -6.81
CA LEU A 200 -27.58 -7.54 -5.71
C LEU A 200 -28.84 -6.68 -5.91
N GLN A 201 -29.12 -6.29 -7.16
CA GLN A 201 -30.35 -5.58 -7.52
C GLN A 201 -31.60 -6.44 -7.27
N LYS A 202 -31.58 -7.72 -7.65
CA LYS A 202 -32.68 -8.66 -7.37
C LYS A 202 -32.86 -8.95 -5.88
N LEU A 203 -31.78 -8.98 -5.12
CA LEU A 203 -31.82 -9.12 -3.67
C LEU A 203 -32.46 -7.89 -2.99
N GLY A 204 -32.36 -6.72 -3.62
CA GLY A 204 -33.00 -5.48 -3.14
C GLY A 204 -32.19 -4.74 -2.07
N VAL A 205 -30.89 -5.00 -1.97
CA VAL A 205 -29.99 -4.28 -1.06
C VAL A 205 -29.63 -2.91 -1.65
N THR A 206 -29.35 -1.93 -0.79
CA THR A 206 -29.07 -0.56 -1.24
C THR A 206 -27.62 -0.15 -1.05
N ALA A 207 -26.90 -0.84 -0.15
CA ALA A 207 -25.51 -0.59 0.15
C ALA A 207 -24.78 -1.91 0.40
N VAL A 208 -23.58 -2.02 -0.15
CA VAL A 208 -22.66 -3.12 0.14
C VAL A 208 -21.61 -2.62 1.12
N GLU A 209 -21.44 -3.33 2.23
CA GLU A 209 -20.36 -3.10 3.19
C GLU A 209 -19.26 -4.13 2.97
N LEU A 210 -18.11 -3.68 2.47
CA LEU A 210 -16.98 -4.57 2.22
C LEU A 210 -16.23 -4.81 3.53
N LEU A 211 -15.90 -6.07 3.80
CA LEU A 211 -14.80 -6.40 4.70
C LEU A 211 -13.51 -5.69 4.24
N PRO A 212 -12.50 -5.54 5.13
CA PRO A 212 -11.30 -4.73 4.87
C PRO A 212 -10.70 -4.89 3.46
N VAL A 213 -10.63 -3.76 2.77
CA VAL A 213 -10.02 -3.65 1.43
C VAL A 213 -8.72 -2.85 1.44
N HIS A 214 -8.26 -2.37 2.59
CA HIS A 214 -6.93 -1.77 2.69
C HIS A 214 -5.86 -2.85 2.51
N ALA A 215 -4.72 -2.49 1.93
CA ALA A 215 -3.55 -3.34 1.88
C ALA A 215 -3.20 -3.82 3.30
N TYR A 216 -3.16 -5.14 3.48
CA TYR A 216 -2.92 -5.77 4.76
C TYR A 216 -1.74 -6.75 4.72
N VAL A 217 -1.30 -7.16 5.90
CA VAL A 217 -0.26 -8.16 6.07
C VAL A 217 -0.85 -9.47 6.59
N ASN A 218 -0.32 -10.60 6.11
CA ASN A 218 -0.53 -11.89 6.75
C ASN A 218 0.47 -12.00 7.90
N ASP A 219 -0.01 -12.12 9.13
CA ASP A 219 0.87 -12.25 10.29
C ASP A 219 1.85 -13.43 10.15
N LYS A 220 3.06 -13.26 10.69
CA LYS A 220 4.08 -14.32 10.69
C LYS A 220 3.54 -15.62 11.29
N ALA A 221 2.84 -15.53 12.42
CA ALA A 221 2.28 -16.70 13.10
C ALA A 221 1.23 -17.48 12.26
N LEU A 222 0.49 -16.78 11.39
CA LEU A 222 -0.41 -17.44 10.43
C LEU A 222 0.40 -18.09 9.31
N THR A 223 1.34 -17.34 8.75
CA THR A 223 2.21 -17.81 7.66
C THR A 223 3.00 -19.06 8.05
N ASP A 224 3.59 -19.09 9.25
CA ASP A 224 4.34 -20.23 9.80
C ASP A 224 3.47 -21.50 9.93
N ARG A 225 2.14 -21.33 10.01
CA ARG A 225 1.16 -22.43 10.11
C ARG A 225 0.51 -22.77 8.76
N GLY A 226 0.95 -22.16 7.66
CA GLY A 226 0.31 -22.32 6.34
C GLY A 226 -1.09 -21.71 6.26
N LEU A 227 -1.41 -20.76 7.15
CA LEU A 227 -2.67 -20.02 7.16
C LEU A 227 -2.47 -18.62 6.55
N SER A 228 -3.58 -17.95 6.26
CA SER A 228 -3.59 -16.55 5.82
C SER A 228 -4.63 -15.73 6.57
N ASN A 229 -4.42 -14.42 6.62
CA ASN A 229 -5.41 -13.48 7.09
C ASN A 229 -6.47 -13.34 6.00
N TYR A 230 -7.58 -14.06 6.16
CA TYR A 230 -8.68 -14.01 5.21
C TYR A 230 -9.40 -12.66 5.29
N TRP A 231 -9.81 -12.24 6.49
CA TRP A 231 -10.64 -11.03 6.66
C TRP A 231 -9.91 -9.72 6.37
N GLY A 232 -8.59 -9.66 6.56
CA GLY A 232 -7.79 -8.46 6.24
C GLY A 232 -7.77 -7.37 7.33
N TYR A 233 -8.22 -7.67 8.55
CA TYR A 233 -8.15 -6.74 9.71
C TYR A 233 -6.72 -6.60 10.27
N ASN A 234 -5.75 -6.26 9.40
CA ASN A 234 -4.35 -6.00 9.75
C ASN A 234 -3.71 -5.06 8.72
N SER A 235 -4.28 -3.85 8.60
CA SER A 235 -3.92 -2.88 7.55
C SER A 235 -2.49 -2.34 7.74
N ILE A 236 -1.75 -2.30 6.64
CA ILE A 236 -0.41 -1.67 6.56
C ILE A 236 -0.36 -0.50 5.57
N GLY A 237 -1.43 -0.30 4.77
CA GLY A 237 -1.58 0.83 3.85
C GLY A 237 -3.01 1.34 3.78
N PHE A 238 -3.32 2.42 4.50
CA PHE A 238 -4.67 2.98 4.62
C PHE A 238 -5.21 3.63 3.34
N PHE A 239 -4.36 3.92 2.37
CA PHE A 239 -4.75 4.54 1.09
C PHE A 239 -4.60 3.60 -0.11
N ALA A 240 -4.14 2.37 0.12
CA ALA A 240 -3.91 1.39 -0.94
C ALA A 240 -4.98 0.29 -0.85
N PRO A 241 -5.71 0.00 -1.94
CA PRO A 241 -6.55 -1.18 -1.97
C PRO A 241 -5.71 -2.46 -1.98
N GLU A 242 -6.26 -3.52 -1.42
CA GLU A 242 -5.64 -4.83 -1.28
C GLU A 242 -5.40 -5.50 -2.65
N ALA A 243 -4.14 -5.61 -3.03
CA ALA A 243 -3.72 -6.14 -4.32
C ALA A 243 -4.16 -7.60 -4.57
N ALA A 244 -4.33 -8.43 -3.54
CA ALA A 244 -4.80 -9.83 -3.70
C ALA A 244 -6.24 -9.92 -4.19
N TYR A 245 -7.00 -8.83 -4.12
CA TYR A 245 -8.35 -8.74 -4.64
C TYR A 245 -8.39 -8.14 -6.04
N SER A 246 -7.26 -7.85 -6.68
CA SER A 246 -7.23 -7.44 -8.09
C SER A 246 -7.00 -8.63 -9.02
N SER A 247 -7.75 -8.67 -10.12
CA SER A 247 -7.52 -9.57 -11.26
C SER A 247 -6.53 -9.00 -12.29
N SER A 248 -6.23 -7.70 -12.23
CA SER A 248 -5.46 -6.96 -13.23
C SER A 248 -3.97 -6.79 -12.88
N GLY A 249 -3.55 -7.27 -11.70
CA GLY A 249 -2.17 -7.18 -11.21
C GLY A 249 -2.03 -6.39 -9.92
N ASP A 250 -0.82 -6.35 -9.37
CA ASP A 250 -0.48 -5.73 -8.08
C ASP A 250 0.47 -4.53 -8.21
N LEU A 251 0.83 -4.13 -9.43
CA LEU A 251 1.73 -3.03 -9.74
C LEU A 251 1.01 -1.67 -9.90
N GLY A 252 -0.11 -1.50 -9.21
CA GLY A 252 -0.95 -0.29 -9.24
C GLY A 252 -2.31 -0.51 -9.91
N GLN A 253 -2.48 -1.60 -10.65
CA GLN A 253 -3.73 -1.93 -11.34
C GLN A 253 -4.90 -2.14 -10.37
N GLN A 254 -4.63 -2.59 -9.14
CA GLN A 254 -5.61 -2.75 -8.07
C GLN A 254 -6.40 -1.47 -7.78
N VAL A 255 -5.78 -0.28 -7.99
CA VAL A 255 -6.45 1.00 -7.77
C VAL A 255 -7.51 1.25 -8.83
N ASN A 256 -7.17 1.05 -10.10
CA ASN A 256 -8.11 1.27 -11.19
C ASN A 256 -9.21 0.21 -11.20
N GLU A 257 -8.89 -1.06 -10.91
CA GLU A 257 -9.90 -2.11 -10.80
C GLU A 257 -10.89 -1.83 -9.65
N PHE A 258 -10.40 -1.34 -8.50
CA PHE A 258 -11.27 -0.90 -7.41
C PHE A 258 -12.17 0.27 -7.82
N LYS A 259 -11.63 1.29 -8.50
CA LYS A 259 -12.43 2.41 -9.03
C LYS A 259 -13.49 1.92 -10.02
N THR A 260 -13.14 0.99 -10.91
CA THR A 260 -14.07 0.39 -11.88
C THR A 260 -15.15 -0.44 -11.19
N MET A 261 -14.86 -1.12 -10.09
CA MET A 261 -15.87 -1.84 -9.31
C MET A 261 -16.86 -0.89 -8.61
N VAL A 262 -16.39 0.29 -8.17
CA VAL A 262 -17.23 1.29 -7.51
C VAL A 262 -18.13 2.03 -8.50
N ARG A 263 -17.62 2.30 -9.72
CA ARG A 263 -18.32 3.02 -10.79
C ARG A 263 -19.37 2.14 -11.48
#